data_AF-A0A9D5XI10-F1
#
_entry.id   AF-A0A9D5XI10-F1
#
_cell.length_a   1.000
_cell.length_b   1.000
_cell.length_c   1.000
_cell.angle_alpha   90.00
_cell.angle_beta   90.00
_cell.angle_gamma   90.00
#
_symmetry.space_group_name_H-M   'P 1'
#
loop_
_entity.id
_entity.type
_entity.pdbx_description
1 polymer ?
#
loop_
_entity_poly.entity_id
_entity_poly.type
_entity_poly.pdbx_seq_one_letter_code
_entity_poly.pdbx_strand_id
1 'polypeptide(L)'
;MNTNKSPMDTTTPATPQEAEQLAIKAVNEYLTACRATPSDPNYSNYLMKLCSVAGVTIAQKDGYVTAAQRLEGTALFLLGQAPQGHAQ
;
A
#
# COMPACT_ATOMS: atom_id res chain seq x y z
N MET A 1 -17.35 -29.65 -10.81
CA MET A 1 -16.24 -28.86 -10.24
C MET A 1 -16.83 -27.67 -9.50
N ASN A 2 -16.68 -27.60 -8.18
CA ASN A 2 -16.95 -26.39 -7.40
C ASN A 2 -15.76 -26.20 -6.44
N THR A 3 -14.79 -25.38 -6.83
CA THR A 3 -13.69 -24.98 -5.95
C THR A 3 -14.21 -23.94 -5.00
N ASN A 4 -14.73 -24.41 -3.87
CA ASN A 4 -15.03 -23.59 -2.71
C ASN A 4 -13.73 -22.88 -2.30
N LYS A 5 -13.66 -21.57 -2.52
CA LYS A 5 -12.58 -20.72 -2.02
C LYS A 5 -12.74 -20.67 -0.50
N SER A 6 -11.90 -21.41 0.23
CA SER A 6 -11.91 -21.40 1.69
C SER A 6 -11.89 -19.96 2.21
N PRO A 7 -12.65 -19.64 3.28
CA PRO A 7 -12.53 -18.35 3.94
C PRO A 7 -11.09 -18.19 4.40
N MET A 8 -10.49 -17.02 4.12
CA MET A 8 -9.12 -16.68 4.50
C MET A 8 -8.89 -17.05 5.97
N ASP A 9 -7.97 -17.96 6.24
CA ASP A 9 -7.54 -18.28 7.60
C ASP A 9 -6.86 -17.02 8.17
N THR A 10 -7.49 -16.40 9.17
CA THR A 10 -7.03 -15.13 9.77
C THR A 10 -5.90 -15.31 10.78
N THR A 11 -5.49 -16.55 11.05
CA THR A 11 -4.45 -16.85 12.05
C THR A 11 -3.03 -16.85 11.47
N THR A 12 -2.90 -16.98 10.14
CA THR A 12 -1.61 -16.97 9.46
C THR A 12 -1.36 -15.60 8.83
N PRO A 13 -0.22 -14.94 9.12
CA PRO A 13 0.17 -13.72 8.43
C PRO A 13 0.24 -13.93 6.92
N ALA A 14 -0.23 -12.94 6.15
CA ALA A 14 -0.13 -12.99 4.69
C ALA A 14 1.34 -13.09 4.23
N THR A 15 1.59 -13.87 3.19
CA THR A 15 2.87 -13.84 2.46
C THR A 15 3.10 -12.47 1.81
N PRO A 16 4.34 -12.10 1.42
CA PRO A 16 4.59 -10.83 0.73
C PRO A 16 3.73 -10.63 -0.52
N GLN A 17 3.58 -11.69 -1.33
CA GLN A 17 2.77 -11.65 -2.55
C GLN A 17 1.28 -11.46 -2.23
N GLU A 18 0.76 -12.14 -1.21
CA GLU A 18 -0.63 -11.94 -0.78
C GLU A 18 -0.87 -10.54 -0.22
N ALA A 19 0.08 -10.01 0.56
CA ALA A 19 0.02 -8.66 1.09
C ALA A 19 0.00 -7.61 -0.04
N GLU A 20 0.80 -7.80 -1.10
CA GLU A 20 0.78 -6.94 -2.28
C GLU A 20 -0.57 -6.98 -3.00
N GLN A 21 -1.14 -8.18 -3.23
CA GLN A 21 -2.45 -8.31 -3.85
C GLN A 21 -3.57 -7.67 -3.02
N LEU A 22 -3.49 -7.81 -1.69
CA LEU A 22 -4.42 -7.14 -0.76
C LEU A 22 -4.26 -5.62 -0.82
N ALA A 23 -3.04 -5.10 -0.89
CA ALA A 23 -2.76 -3.67 -1.02
C ALA A 23 -3.31 -3.10 -2.34
N ILE A 24 -3.07 -3.77 -3.47
CA ILE A 24 -3.63 -3.39 -4.79
C ILE A 24 -5.16 -3.34 -4.72
N LYS A 25 -5.78 -4.37 -4.13
CA LYS A 25 -7.23 -4.42 -3.95
C LYS A 25 -7.71 -3.24 -3.10
N ALA A 26 -7.09 -2.98 -1.95
CA ALA A 26 -7.47 -1.89 -1.06
C ALA A 26 -7.35 -0.51 -1.71
N VAL A 27 -6.30 -0.28 -2.51
CA VAL A 27 -6.12 0.96 -3.28
C VAL A 27 -7.27 1.15 -4.27
N ASN A 28 -7.63 0.11 -5.02
CA ASN A 28 -8.71 0.17 -6.00
C ASN A 28 -10.08 0.36 -5.36
N GLU A 29 -10.34 -0.33 -4.24
CA GLU A 29 -11.57 -0.16 -3.45
C GLU A 29 -11.66 1.26 -2.88
N TYR A 30 -10.55 1.81 -2.39
CA TYR A 30 -10.49 3.18 -1.90
C TYR A 30 -10.79 4.21 -2.99
N LEU A 31 -10.15 4.09 -4.16
CA LEU A 31 -10.41 4.97 -5.31
C LEU A 31 -11.86 4.87 -5.81
N THR A 32 -12.40 3.66 -5.83
CA THR A 32 -13.81 3.41 -6.17
C THR A 32 -14.74 4.10 -5.16
N ALA A 33 -14.44 4.01 -3.86
CA ALA A 33 -15.21 4.68 -2.81
C ALA A 33 -15.12 6.21 -2.90
N CYS A 34 -13.96 6.75 -3.31
CA CYS A 34 -13.78 8.16 -3.63
C CYS A 34 -14.47 8.59 -4.94
N ARG A 35 -15.00 7.64 -5.74
CA ARG A 35 -15.50 7.87 -7.10
C ARG A 35 -14.46 8.52 -8.02
N ALA A 36 -13.19 8.28 -7.73
CA ALA A 36 -12.08 8.85 -8.47
C ALA A 36 -11.81 8.03 -9.72
N THR A 37 -11.83 8.67 -10.88
CA THR A 37 -11.39 8.07 -12.15
C THR A 37 -9.96 8.49 -12.47
N PRO A 38 -9.21 7.75 -13.31
CA PRO A 38 -7.86 8.14 -13.70
C PRO A 38 -7.76 9.53 -14.37
N SER A 39 -8.87 10.03 -14.91
CA SER A 39 -8.98 11.37 -15.50
C SER A 39 -9.29 12.48 -14.49
N ASP A 40 -9.56 12.15 -13.23
CA ASP A 40 -9.83 13.13 -12.18
C ASP A 40 -8.54 13.91 -11.85
N PRO A 41 -8.53 15.25 -11.95
CA PRO A 41 -7.36 16.05 -11.57
C PRO A 41 -6.95 15.87 -10.10
N ASN A 42 -7.83 15.37 -9.22
CA ASN A 42 -7.55 15.08 -7.81
C ASN A 42 -7.13 13.63 -7.55
N TYR A 43 -7.00 12.77 -8.58
CA TYR A 43 -6.69 11.35 -8.42
C TYR A 43 -5.48 11.10 -7.51
N SER A 44 -4.38 11.82 -7.75
CA SER A 44 -3.17 11.72 -6.93
C SER A 44 -3.36 12.24 -5.50
N ASN A 45 -4.23 13.21 -5.27
CA ASN A 45 -4.50 13.72 -3.91
C ASN A 45 -5.20 12.67 -3.04
N TYR A 46 -6.12 11.88 -3.62
CA TYR A 46 -6.73 10.75 -2.91
C TYR A 46 -5.67 9.71 -2.56
N LEU A 47 -4.85 9.28 -3.52
CA LEU A 47 -3.76 8.32 -3.27
C LEU A 47 -2.79 8.82 -2.20
N MET A 48 -2.44 10.12 -2.21
CA MET A 48 -1.58 10.70 -1.19
C MET A 48 -2.22 10.66 0.21
N LYS A 49 -3.55 10.77 0.33
CA LYS A 49 -4.23 10.59 1.61
C LYS A 49 -4.06 9.16 2.12
N LEU A 50 -4.23 8.16 1.25
CA LEU A 50 -4.03 6.75 1.58
C LEU A 50 -2.57 6.49 2.03
N CYS A 51 -1.59 6.98 1.26
CA CYS A 51 -0.17 6.89 1.63
C CYS A 51 0.13 7.57 2.98
N SER A 52 -0.48 8.73 3.25
CA SER A 52 -0.29 9.45 4.51
C SER A 52 -0.80 8.65 5.71
N VAL A 53 -1.99 8.02 5.58
CA VAL A 53 -2.53 7.16 6.64
C VAL A 53 -1.63 5.96 6.89
N ALA A 54 -1.14 5.29 5.83
CA ALA A 54 -0.19 4.20 5.98
C ALA A 54 1.11 4.65 6.67
N GLY A 55 1.66 5.80 6.28
CA GLY A 55 2.84 6.40 6.91
C GLY A 55 2.65 6.69 8.40
N VAL A 56 1.51 7.24 8.79
CA VAL A 56 1.18 7.49 10.21
C VAL A 56 1.04 6.17 10.97
N THR A 57 0.43 5.14 10.38
CA THR A 57 0.33 3.81 11.00
C THR A 57 1.70 3.19 11.23
N ILE A 58 2.65 3.34 10.29
CA ILE A 58 4.05 2.95 10.49
C ILE A 58 4.65 3.75 11.65
N ALA A 59 4.44 5.08 11.67
CA ALA A 59 5.00 5.95 12.71
C ALA A 59 4.51 5.59 14.12
N GLN A 60 3.25 5.16 14.26
CA GLN A 60 2.69 4.70 15.53
C GLN A 60 3.38 3.43 16.05
N LYS A 61 3.89 2.58 15.15
CA LYS A 61 4.58 1.33 15.48
C LYS A 61 6.09 1.52 15.67
N ASP A 62 6.73 2.21 14.71
CA ASP A 62 8.19 2.22 14.53
C ASP A 62 8.81 3.62 14.73
N GLY A 63 8.00 4.63 15.01
CA GLY A 63 8.41 6.03 15.16
C GLY A 63 8.45 6.82 13.85
N TYR A 64 8.35 8.15 13.97
CA TYR A 64 8.22 9.07 12.82
C TYR A 64 9.43 9.08 11.88
N VAL A 65 10.65 8.99 12.41
CA VAL A 65 11.88 8.98 11.59
C VAL A 65 11.93 7.73 10.72
N THR A 66 11.68 6.56 11.30
CA THR A 66 11.63 5.27 10.58
C THR A 66 10.56 5.28 9.51
N ALA A 67 9.36 5.81 9.82
CA ALA A 67 8.28 5.93 8.85
C ALA A 67 8.67 6.84 7.68
N ALA A 68 9.28 7.99 7.95
CA ALA A 68 9.75 8.91 6.92
C ALA A 68 10.79 8.25 6.00
N GLN A 69 11.79 7.55 6.57
CA GLN A 69 12.82 6.83 5.80
C GLN A 69 12.22 5.74 4.91
N ARG A 70 11.22 4.98 5.39
CA ARG A 70 10.53 3.97 4.58
C ARG A 70 9.81 4.60 3.39
N LEU A 71 9.10 5.71 3.61
CA LEU A 71 8.41 6.44 2.53
C LEU A 71 9.40 7.09 1.55
N GLU A 72 10.52 7.63 2.05
CA GLU A 72 11.61 8.15 1.22
C GLU A 72 12.20 7.04 0.34
N GLY A 73 12.38 5.82 0.87
CA GLY A 73 12.78 4.66 0.08
C GLY A 73 11.85 4.39 -1.11
N THR A 74 10.53 4.50 -0.92
CA THR A 74 9.56 4.40 -2.01
C THR A 74 9.72 5.53 -3.03
N ALA A 75 9.94 6.78 -2.57
CA ALA A 75 10.18 7.91 -3.47
C ALA A 75 11.46 7.70 -4.31
N LEU A 76 12.54 7.23 -3.69
CA LEU A 76 13.78 6.89 -4.38
C LEU A 76 13.58 5.76 -5.40
N PHE A 77 12.78 4.74 -5.08
CA PHE A 77 12.42 3.68 -6.03
C PHE A 77 11.73 4.23 -7.27
N LEU A 78 10.74 5.13 -7.10
CA LEU A 78 10.05 5.78 -8.22
C LEU A 78 10.99 6.62 -9.10
N LEU A 79 12.06 7.18 -8.51
CA LEU A 79 13.10 7.91 -9.22
C LEU A 79 14.13 6.99 -9.91
N GLY A 80 14.03 5.67 -9.76
CA GLY A 80 15.05 4.72 -10.20
C GLY A 80 16.35 4.80 -9.40
N GLN A 81 16.30 5.38 -8.20
CA GLN A 81 17.44 5.63 -7.31
C GLN A 81 17.42 4.77 -6.05
N ALA A 82 16.46 3.85 -5.92
CA ALA A 82 16.45 2.93 -4.78
C ALA A 82 17.74 2.09 -4.78
N PRO A 83 18.40 1.96 -3.61
CA PRO A 83 19.45 0.94 -3.44
C PRO A 83 18.85 -0.42 -3.82
N GLN A 84 19.62 -1.28 -4.48
CA GLN A 84 19.18 -2.59 -4.99
C GLN A 84 18.79 -3.62 -3.87
N GLY A 85 18.32 -3.18 -2.70
CA GLY A 85 17.98 -4.02 -1.56
C GLY A 85 16.75 -3.59 -0.74
N HIS A 86 15.90 -2.67 -1.22
CA HIS A 86 14.73 -2.18 -0.45
C HIS A 86 13.38 -2.25 -1.18
N ALA A 87 13.26 -3.09 -2.23
CA ALA A 87 11.95 -3.63 -2.59
C ALA A 87 11.65 -4.75 -1.58
N GLN A 88 10.89 -4.42 -0.54
CA GLN A 88 10.24 -5.41 0.34
C GLN A 88 8.77 -5.52 -0.04
#